data_AF-A0A831LHK1-F1
#
_entry.id   AF-A0A831LHK1-F1
#
_cell.length_a   1.000
_cell.length_b   1.000
_cell.length_c   1.000
_cell.angle_alpha   90.00
_cell.angle_beta   90.00
_cell.angle_gamma   90.00
#
_symmetry.space_group_name_H-M   'P 1'
#
loop_
_entity.id
_entity.type
_entity.pdbx_description
1 polymer ?
#
loop_
_entity_poly.entity_id
_entity_poly.type
_entity_poly.pdbx_seq_one_letter_code
_entity_poly.pdbx_strand_id
1 'polypeptide(L)' 'MMEAIRQIVNVKNKALKINLPDDFEAKKVEVIILTVEDEKLQKKSISKLRGKLNLTDEQYIDFQKDVEKSREEWGKNI' A
#
# COMPACT_ATOMS: atom_id res chain seq x y z
N MET A 1 -27.06 0.94 -7.48
CA MET A 1 -26.08 1.72 -6.70
C MET A 1 -24.97 2.11 -7.67
N MET A 2 -24.43 3.32 -7.63
CA MET A 2 -23.36 3.72 -8.55
C MET A 2 -22.02 3.32 -7.91
N GLU A 3 -21.32 2.38 -8.52
CA GLU A 3 -20.01 1.94 -8.05
C GLU A 3 -18.93 2.75 -8.77
N ALA A 4 -18.12 3.48 -8.00
CA ALA A 4 -17.05 4.32 -8.51
C ALA A 4 -15.69 3.69 -8.19
N ILE A 5 -14.90 3.44 -9.23
CA ILE A 5 -13.54 2.91 -9.12
C ILE A 5 -12.55 4.06 -9.27
N ARG A 6 -11.71 4.30 -8.25
CA ARG A 6 -10.61 5.27 -8.32
C ARG A 6 -9.28 4.55 -8.54
N GLN A 7 -8.62 4.84 -9.66
CA GLN A 7 -7.28 4.33 -9.96
C GLN A 7 -6.33 5.49 -10.24
N ILE A 8 -5.12 5.45 -9.65
CA ILE A 8 -4.03 6.38 -9.97
C ILE A 8 -3.11 5.65 -10.95
N VAL A 9 -3.04 6.15 -12.18
CA VAL A 9 -2.26 5.55 -13.27
C VAL A 9 -1.23 6.51 -13.81
N ASN A 10 -0.03 6.02 -14.08
CA ASN A 10 1.02 6.80 -14.71
C ASN A 10 0.69 7.02 -16.20
N VAL A 11 0.75 8.28 -16.63
CA VAL A 11 0.58 8.63 -18.04
C VAL A 11 1.91 8.43 -18.76
N LYS A 12 1.91 7.61 -19.82
CA LYS A 12 3.09 7.41 -20.69
C LYS A 12 2.71 7.74 -22.12
N ASN A 13 3.52 8.55 -22.81
CA ASN A 13 3.26 8.96 -24.20
C ASN A 13 1.86 9.57 -24.43
N LYS A 14 1.37 10.36 -23.45
CA LYS A 14 0.01 10.93 -23.46
C LYS A 14 -1.12 9.89 -23.52
N ALA A 15 -0.81 8.63 -23.19
CA ALA A 15 -1.76 7.55 -23.10
C ALA A 15 -1.81 7.01 -21.67
N LEU A 16 -2.99 6.51 -21.30
CA LEU A 16 -3.25 5.82 -20.04
C LEU A 16 -4.05 4.55 -20.34
N LYS A 17 -3.76 3.48 -19.59
CA LYS A 17 -4.47 2.20 -19.70
C LYS A 17 -5.20 1.95 -18.40
N ILE A 18 -6.53 1.88 -18.45
CA ILE A 18 -7.40 1.54 -17.34
C ILE A 18 -7.80 0.07 -17.52
N ASN A 19 -7.53 -0.76 -16.53
CA ASN A 19 -8.01 -2.14 -16.51
C ASN A 19 -9.18 -2.22 -15.54
N LEU A 20 -10.35 -2.60 -16.04
CA LEU A 20 -11.51 -2.87 -15.20
C LEU A 20 -11.36 -4.25 -14.54
N PRO A 21 -11.87 -4.43 -13.32
CA PRO A 21 -11.95 -5.74 -12.67
C PRO A 21 -12.76 -6.76 -13.50
N ASP A 22 -12.45 -8.04 -13.35
CA ASP A 22 -13.12 -9.13 -14.09
C ASP A 22 -14.62 -9.26 -13.73
N ASP A 23 -15.01 -8.80 -12.55
CA ASP A 23 -16.39 -8.78 -12.04
C ASP A 23 -17.16 -7.49 -12.37
N PHE A 24 -16.59 -6.60 -13.20
CA PHE A 24 -17.24 -5.35 -13.58
C PHE A 24 -18.29 -5.55 -14.70
N GLU A 25 -19.58 -5.48 -14.34
CA GLU A 25 -20.69 -5.81 -15.27
C GLU A 25 -21.35 -4.59 -15.97
N ALA A 26 -20.93 -3.35 -15.69
CA ALA A 26 -21.63 -2.18 -16.20
C ALA A 26 -21.43 -1.97 -17.72
N LYS A 27 -22.53 -1.70 -18.44
CA LYS A 27 -22.52 -1.51 -19.92
C LYS A 27 -22.01 -0.15 -20.38
N LYS A 28 -21.96 0.85 -19.50
CA LYS A 28 -21.51 2.22 -19.79
C LYS A 28 -20.77 2.77 -18.58
N VAL A 29 -19.70 3.52 -18.83
CA VAL A 29 -18.87 4.16 -17.82
C VAL A 29 -18.64 5.63 -18.17
N GLU A 30 -18.63 6.47 -17.15
CA GLU A 30 -18.17 7.86 -17.25
C GLU A 30 -16.75 7.93 -16.69
N VAL A 31 -15.85 8.62 -17.41
CA VAL A 31 -14.43 8.72 -17.03
C VAL A 31 -14.09 10.17 -16.71
N ILE A 32 -13.59 10.41 -15.50
CA ILE A 32 -13.11 11.71 -15.05
C ILE A 32 -11.59 11.65 -14.92
N ILE A 33 -10.87 12.52 -15.64
CA ILE A 33 -9.40 12.60 -15.59
C ILE A 33 -9.01 13.77 -14.70
N LEU A 34 -8.34 13.46 -13.59
CA LEU A 34 -7.79 14.46 -12.67
C LEU A 34 -6.27 14.31 -12.63
N THR A 35 -5.55 15.41 -12.78
CA THR A 35 -4.10 15.42 -12.55
C THR A 35 -3.85 15.23 -11.06
N VAL A 36 -3.05 14.24 -10.71
CA VAL A 36 -2.57 14.05 -9.33
C VAL A 36 -1.14 14.56 -9.31
N GLU A 37 -0.82 15.46 -8.40
CA GLU A 37 0.58 15.79 -8.12
C GLU A 37 1.26 14.51 -7.63
N ASP A 38 2.54 14.31 -8.00
CA ASP A 38 3.34 13.26 -7.41
C ASP A 38 3.33 13.48 -5.90
N GLU A 39 2.53 12.71 -5.18
CA GLU A 39 2.75 12.51 -3.77
C GLU A 39 4.17 11.98 -3.70
N LYS A 40 5.12 12.86 -3.36
CA LYS A 40 6.43 12.44 -2.88
C LYS A 40 6.09 11.34 -1.90
N LEU A 41 6.37 10.10 -2.28
CA LEU A 41 6.28 8.95 -1.40
C LEU A 41 7.13 9.36 -0.21
N GLN A 42 6.49 9.93 0.81
CA GLN A 42 7.09 10.01 2.12
C GLN A 42 7.25 8.53 2.41
N LYS A 43 8.46 8.01 2.21
CA LYS A 43 8.88 6.75 2.81
C LYS A 43 8.34 6.86 4.22
N LYS A 44 7.24 6.16 4.51
CA LYS A 44 6.72 6.05 5.87
C LYS A 44 7.85 5.32 6.56
N SER A 45 8.76 6.09 7.15
CA SER A 45 9.93 5.52 7.77
C SER A 45 9.37 4.66 8.89
N ILE A 46 9.76 3.38 8.90
CA ILE A 46 9.36 2.45 9.95
C ILE A 46 9.75 3.02 11.33
N SER A 47 10.75 3.92 11.39
CA SER A 47 11.08 4.72 12.58
C SER A 47 9.89 5.49 13.16
N LYS A 48 8.96 6.02 12.35
CA LYS A 48 7.76 6.71 12.87
C LYS A 48 6.72 5.75 13.46
N LEU A 49 6.76 4.46 13.12
CA LEU A 49 5.89 3.45 13.74
C LEU A 49 6.45 3.04 15.10
N ARG A 50 7.78 2.88 15.22
CA ARG A 50 8.46 2.52 16.48
C ARG A 50 8.16 3.47 17.63
N GLY A 51 8.13 4.78 17.36
CA GLY A 51 7.84 5.80 18.38
C GLY A 51 6.35 6.04 18.68
N LYS A 52 5.43 5.35 17.99
CA LYS A 52 3.98 5.48 18.18
C LYS A 52 3.34 4.30 18.92
N LEU A 53 4.09 3.22 19.15
CA LEU A 53 3.63 2.09 19.92
C LEU A 53 3.91 2.42 21.39
N ASN A 54 2.86 2.70 22.17
CA ASN A 54 2.93 2.86 23.62
C ASN A 54 3.08 1.48 24.29
N LEU A 55 4.17 0.77 23.99
CA LEU A 55 4.46 -0.53 24.58
C LEU A 55 5.09 -0.34 25.95
N THR A 56 4.79 -1.25 26.86
CA THR A 56 5.62 -1.44 28.06
C THR A 56 6.96 -2.03 27.67
N ASP A 57 7.97 -1.93 28.54
CA ASP A 57 9.31 -2.48 28.29
C ASP A 57 9.25 -3.99 27.98
N GLU A 58 8.39 -4.73 28.68
CA GLU A 58 8.17 -6.16 28.46
C GLU A 58 7.61 -6.45 27.07
N GLN A 59 6.59 -5.71 26.65
CA GLN A 59 5.97 -5.86 25.32
C GLN A 59 6.93 -5.49 24.19
N TYR A 60 7.79 -4.50 24.42
CA TYR A 60 8.82 -4.12 23.45
C TYR A 60 9.86 -5.24 23.28
N ILE A 61 10.33 -5.81 24.39
CA ILE A 61 11.31 -6.91 24.38
C ILE A 61 10.72 -8.14 23.67
N ASP A 62 9.48 -8.50 23.97
CA ASP A 62 8.80 -9.64 23.35
C ASP A 62 8.65 -9.46 21.83
N PHE A 63 8.21 -8.27 21.40
CA PHE A 63 8.13 -7.92 19.98
C PHE A 63 9.48 -8.00 19.26
N GLN A 64 10.58 -7.56 19.89
CA GLN A 64 11.91 -7.68 19.28
C GLN A 64 12.31 -9.14 19.06
N LYS A 65 12.04 -10.03 20.02
CA LYS A 65 12.33 -11.46 19.91
C LYS A 65 11.54 -12.11 18.78
N ASP A 66 10.27 -11.77 18.63
CA ASP A 66 9.42 -12.31 17.57
C ASP A 66 9.89 -11.87 16.17
N VAL A 67 10.31 -10.62 16.03
CA VAL A 67 10.88 -10.10 14.77
C VAL A 67 12.19 -10.81 14.43
N GLU A 68 13.05 -11.03 15.42
CA GLU A 68 14.32 -11.74 15.25
C GLU A 68 14.10 -13.19 14.80
N LYS A 69 13.23 -13.91 15.50
CA LYS A 69 12.85 -15.29 15.15
C LYS A 69 12.28 -15.40 13.74
N SER A 70 11.38 -14.48 13.36
CA SER A 70 10.79 -14.46 12.02
C SER A 70 11.86 -14.28 10.92
N ARG A 71 12.90 -13.47 11.19
CA ARG A 71 14.01 -13.26 10.24
C ARG A 71 14.89 -14.49 10.10
N GLU A 72 15.17 -15.17 11.20
CA GLU A 72 15.91 -16.44 11.16
C GLU A 72 15.16 -17.52 10.40
N GLU A 73 13.85 -17.63 10.61
CA GLU A 73 12.99 -18.58 9.90
C GLU A 73 12.93 -18.29 8.39
N TRP A 74 12.89 -17.02 8.00
CA TRP A 74 13.00 -16.63 6.59
C TRP A 74 14.39 -16.94 6.01
N GLY A 75 15.46 -16.66 6.75
CA GLY A 75 16.83 -16.93 6.30
C GLY A 75 17.19 -18.41 6.16
N LYS A 76 16.47 -19.30 6.85
CA LYS A 76 16.63 -20.77 6.72
C LYS A 76 15.91 -21.37 5.50
N ASN A 77 15.04 -20.60 4.84
CA ASN A 77 14.22 -21.04 3.70
C ASN A 77 14.70 -20.42 2.36
N ILE A 78 15.91 -19.88 2.32
CA ILE A 78 16.58 -19.30 1.14
C ILE A 78 17.93 -20.00 0.99
#